data_AF-A0A168W6I6-F1
#
_entry.id   AF-A0A168W6I6-F1
#
_cell.length_a   1.000
_cell.length_b   1.000
_cell.length_c   1.000
_cell.angle_alpha   90.00
_cell.angle_beta   90.00
_cell.angle_gamma   90.00
#
_symmetry.space_group_name_H-M   'P 1'
#
loop_
_entity.id
_entity.type
_entity.pdbx_description
1 polymer ?
#
loop_
_entity_poly.entity_id
_entity_poly.type
_entity_poly.pdbx_seq_one_letter_code
_entity_poly.pdbx_strand_id
1 'polypeptide(L)'
;MFDLPSKDVWKNWKIPMVEIFETVEGEGLQAGYPTVFVRVFHCNLRCTWCDTTYSYAPAKPEFEATIEEIVNTIKSYRSQRICFTGGEPLIHREKSAALLLAMADLDHIVDIHIETNGAIDLQPFEQLRNSHHDLQKKMRFVMDYKLPASGEMDRMHMDNFKELQHQDEIKFVVGSENDFEITKQVVSEHYRNGQISVSPVWESMPPRRLVELLLKNPLPNAKLSLQLHKVIWHPEERGV
;
A
#
# COMPACT_ATOMS: atom_id res chain seq x y z
N MET A 1 -3.24 -20.60 -2.41
CA MET A 1 -1.96 -20.51 -3.15
C MET A 1 -2.25 -20.23 -4.61
N PHE A 2 -1.56 -19.27 -5.22
CA PHE A 2 -1.73 -18.98 -6.66
C PHE A 2 -1.12 -20.08 -7.50
N ASP A 3 -1.86 -20.58 -8.49
CA ASP A 3 -1.38 -21.53 -9.49
C ASP A 3 -0.92 -20.76 -10.72
N LEU A 4 0.33 -20.27 -10.67
CA LEU A 4 0.91 -19.48 -11.75
C LEU A 4 1.56 -20.41 -12.79
N PRO A 5 1.40 -20.12 -14.10
CA PRO A 5 2.11 -20.87 -15.14
C PRO A 5 3.61 -20.58 -15.10
N SER A 6 4.37 -21.10 -16.07
CA SER A 6 5.80 -20.79 -16.16
C SER A 6 6.06 -19.29 -16.37
N LYS A 7 7.25 -18.84 -15.98
CA LYS A 7 7.70 -17.45 -16.14
C LYS A 7 7.62 -16.94 -17.56
N ASP A 8 7.89 -17.79 -18.56
CA ASP A 8 7.76 -17.43 -19.97
C ASP A 8 6.33 -17.11 -20.40
N VAL A 9 5.33 -17.65 -19.69
CA VAL A 9 3.92 -17.34 -19.94
C VAL A 9 3.53 -16.06 -19.22
N TRP A 10 3.70 -16.00 -17.89
CA TRP A 10 3.16 -14.86 -17.13
C TRP A 10 3.92 -13.56 -17.36
N LYS A 11 5.19 -13.58 -17.79
CA LYS A 11 5.92 -12.34 -18.12
C LYS A 11 5.23 -11.51 -19.21
N ASN A 12 4.44 -12.17 -20.06
CA ASN A 12 3.66 -11.55 -21.13
C ASN A 12 2.24 -11.13 -20.70
N TRP A 13 1.83 -11.38 -19.45
CA TRP A 13 0.54 -10.93 -18.96
C TRP A 13 0.50 -9.42 -18.84
N LYS A 14 -0.56 -8.81 -19.38
CA LYS A 14 -0.77 -7.36 -19.32
C LYS A 14 -1.50 -6.95 -18.05
N ILE A 15 -1.03 -5.88 -17.42
CA ILE A 15 -1.65 -5.23 -16.27
C ILE A 15 -2.03 -3.80 -16.69
N PRO A 16 -3.25 -3.34 -16.36
CA PRO A 16 -3.63 -1.95 -16.58
C PRO A 16 -2.90 -1.06 -15.57
N MET A 17 -2.21 -0.03 -16.08
CA MET A 17 -1.31 0.81 -15.31
C MET A 17 -1.78 2.27 -15.31
N VAL A 18 -1.36 2.99 -14.27
CA VAL A 18 -1.45 4.46 -14.21
C VAL A 18 -0.08 5.05 -14.52
N GLU A 19 0.95 4.66 -13.77
CA GLU A 19 2.29 5.26 -13.88
C GLU A 19 3.37 4.38 -13.23
N ILE A 20 4.61 4.57 -13.67
CA ILE A 20 5.81 4.03 -13.01
C ILE A 20 6.86 5.14 -12.97
N PHE A 21 7.25 5.58 -11.79
CA PHE A 21 8.16 6.71 -11.59
C PHE A 21 9.02 6.55 -10.34
N GLU A 22 10.14 7.26 -10.25
CA GLU A 22 11.02 7.28 -9.08
C GLU A 22 10.89 8.63 -8.35
N THR A 23 10.60 8.58 -7.05
CA THR A 23 10.58 9.74 -6.16
C THR A 23 10.97 9.34 -4.73
N VAL A 24 10.72 10.17 -3.73
CA VAL A 24 10.86 9.87 -2.31
C VAL A 24 9.53 9.36 -1.73
N GLU A 25 9.56 8.24 -1.02
CA GLU A 25 8.39 7.73 -0.30
C GLU A 25 7.91 8.74 0.74
N GLY A 26 6.60 9.01 0.72
CA GLY A 26 5.98 10.04 1.51
C GLY A 26 5.51 9.58 2.88
N GLU A 27 5.29 8.27 3.07
CA GLU A 27 4.57 7.72 4.22
C GLU A 27 5.23 6.49 4.85
N GLY A 28 4.77 6.16 6.07
CA GLY A 28 5.05 4.89 6.73
C GLY A 28 6.51 4.66 7.10
N LEU A 29 6.94 3.40 7.10
CA LEU A 29 8.30 3.00 7.49
C LEU A 29 9.40 3.43 6.51
N GLN A 30 9.07 3.66 5.24
CA GLN A 30 10.05 4.05 4.21
C GLN A 30 10.01 5.54 3.87
N ALA A 31 9.23 6.35 4.61
CA ALA A 31 9.18 7.79 4.43
C ALA A 31 10.60 8.40 4.36
N GLY A 32 10.89 9.14 3.29
CA GLY A 32 12.17 9.80 3.07
C GLY A 32 13.17 9.01 2.19
N TYR A 33 12.92 7.74 1.87
CA TYR A 33 13.78 6.99 0.96
C TYR A 33 13.40 7.18 -0.52
N PRO A 34 14.38 7.24 -1.44
CA PRO A 34 14.10 7.08 -2.87
C PRO A 34 13.43 5.73 -3.14
N THR A 35 12.36 5.72 -3.92
CA THR A 35 11.46 4.59 -4.14
C THR A 35 10.87 4.66 -5.55
N VAL A 36 10.83 3.53 -6.25
CA VAL A 36 10.06 3.38 -7.49
C VAL A 36 8.61 3.09 -7.15
N PHE A 37 7.71 3.97 -7.56
CA PHE A 37 6.27 3.74 -7.46
C PHE A 37 5.80 2.96 -8.68
N VAL A 38 5.14 1.83 -8.45
CA VAL A 38 4.49 1.02 -9.48
C VAL A 38 3.00 1.09 -9.23
N ARG A 39 2.31 2.00 -9.93
CA ARG A 39 0.90 2.32 -9.70
C ARG A 39 0.02 1.63 -10.75
N VAL A 40 -0.69 0.58 -10.33
CA VAL A 40 -1.68 -0.09 -11.20
C VAL A 40 -2.98 0.69 -11.26
N PHE A 41 -3.80 0.40 -12.25
CA PHE A 41 -5.14 0.95 -12.39
C PHE A 41 -6.18 0.01 -11.77
N HIS A 42 -7.30 0.59 -11.33
CA HIS A 42 -8.51 0.02 -10.75
C HIS A 42 -8.50 -0.15 -9.22
N CYS A 43 -9.56 0.36 -8.57
CA CYS A 43 -9.81 0.23 -7.13
C CYS A 43 -11.24 -0.24 -6.87
N ASN A 44 -11.39 -1.12 -5.88
CA ASN A 44 -12.66 -1.64 -5.38
C ASN A 44 -13.37 -0.73 -4.36
N LEU A 45 -12.76 0.39 -3.97
CA LEU A 45 -13.30 1.36 -2.99
C LEU A 45 -13.45 2.77 -3.61
N ARG A 46 -14.26 3.63 -3.00
CA ARG A 46 -14.47 5.05 -3.34
C ARG A 46 -14.36 5.94 -2.10
N CYS A 47 -13.20 5.87 -1.44
CA CYS A 47 -12.94 6.62 -0.23
C CYS A 47 -13.18 8.13 -0.40
N THR A 48 -13.81 8.77 0.60
CA THR A 48 -14.22 10.18 0.55
C THR A 48 -13.08 11.16 0.27
N TRP A 49 -11.86 10.87 0.74
CA TRP A 49 -10.66 11.72 0.60
C TRP A 49 -9.58 11.08 -0.27
N CYS A 50 -9.95 10.26 -1.26
CA CYS A 50 -8.96 9.67 -2.15
C CYS A 50 -8.22 10.76 -2.97
N ASP A 51 -6.90 10.82 -2.81
CA ASP A 51 -6.01 11.70 -3.58
C ASP A 51 -5.75 11.20 -5.01
N THR A 52 -5.94 9.89 -5.25
CA THR A 52 -5.60 9.22 -6.50
C THR A 52 -6.87 8.81 -7.28
N THR A 53 -7.83 9.72 -7.40
CA THR A 53 -9.13 9.43 -8.06
C THR A 53 -9.01 9.01 -9.53
N TYR A 54 -7.91 9.38 -10.19
CA TYR A 54 -7.57 8.98 -11.56
C TYR A 54 -7.15 7.50 -11.69
N SER A 55 -6.96 6.79 -10.58
CA SER A 55 -6.62 5.36 -10.58
C SER A 55 -7.83 4.43 -10.65
N TYR A 56 -9.07 4.94 -10.76
CA TYR A 56 -10.27 4.09 -10.82
C TYR A 56 -11.38 4.65 -11.71
N ALA A 57 -12.36 3.80 -12.04
CA ALA A 57 -13.50 4.16 -12.88
C ALA A 57 -14.31 5.33 -12.27
N PRO A 58 -14.62 6.38 -13.06
CA PRO A 58 -14.78 6.37 -14.52
C PRO A 58 -13.52 6.70 -15.33
N ALA A 59 -12.36 6.93 -14.70
CA ALA A 59 -11.10 7.04 -15.44
C ALA A 59 -10.79 5.76 -16.21
N LYS A 60 -9.81 5.83 -17.11
CA LYS A 60 -9.28 4.69 -17.86
C LYS A 60 -7.82 4.47 -17.44
N PRO A 61 -7.28 3.25 -17.60
CA PRO A 61 -5.84 3.06 -17.47
C PRO A 61 -5.11 3.99 -18.45
N GLU A 62 -4.00 4.55 -18.02
CA GLU A 62 -3.14 5.39 -18.86
C GLU A 62 -2.45 4.54 -19.93
N PHE A 63 -2.08 3.31 -19.57
CA PHE A 63 -1.54 2.31 -20.49
C PHE A 63 -1.76 0.88 -19.97
N GLU A 64 -1.56 -0.11 -20.82
CA GLU A 64 -1.37 -1.51 -20.41
C GLU A 64 0.07 -1.90 -20.69
N ALA A 65 0.71 -2.58 -19.74
CA ALA A 65 2.06 -3.08 -19.90
C ALA A 65 2.13 -4.55 -19.49
N THR A 66 2.95 -5.32 -20.19
CA THR A 66 3.32 -6.67 -19.77
C THR A 66 4.17 -6.61 -18.50
N ILE A 67 4.17 -7.69 -17.72
CA ILE A 67 5.04 -7.78 -16.53
C ILE A 67 6.51 -7.58 -16.92
N GLU A 68 6.95 -8.09 -18.07
CA GLU A 68 8.31 -7.87 -18.59
C GLU A 68 8.61 -6.38 -18.86
N GLU A 69 7.70 -5.65 -19.50
CA GLU A 69 7.85 -4.21 -19.74
C GLU A 69 7.90 -3.41 -18.43
N ILE A 70 7.06 -3.75 -17.45
CA ILE A 70 7.04 -3.12 -16.12
C ILE A 70 8.40 -3.32 -15.44
N VAL A 71 8.89 -4.57 -15.38
CA VAL A 71 10.16 -4.91 -14.75
C VAL A 71 11.35 -4.25 -15.47
N ASN A 72 11.32 -4.18 -16.80
CA ASN A 72 12.36 -3.47 -17.57
C ASN A 72 12.36 -1.97 -17.29
N THR A 73 11.20 -1.37 -17.06
CA THR A 73 11.08 0.04 -16.63
C THR A 73 11.68 0.21 -15.23
N ILE A 74 11.35 -0.66 -14.29
CA ILE A 74 11.90 -0.62 -12.92
C ILE A 74 13.43 -0.68 -12.93
N LYS A 75 14.03 -1.58 -13.74
CA LYS A 75 15.49 -1.71 -13.88
C LYS A 75 16.21 -0.45 -14.35
N SER A 76 15.50 0.51 -14.96
CA SER A 76 16.10 1.78 -15.41
C SER A 76 16.32 2.79 -14.28
N TYR A 77 15.67 2.57 -13.13
CA TYR A 77 15.78 3.41 -11.94
C TYR A 77 16.92 2.95 -11.02
N ARG A 78 17.34 3.83 -10.10
CA ARG A 78 18.48 3.57 -9.18
C ARG A 78 18.03 3.12 -7.81
N SER A 79 16.79 3.39 -7.44
CA SER A 79 16.25 3.01 -6.15
C SER A 79 16.26 1.49 -5.98
N GLN A 80 16.48 1.09 -4.74
CA GLN A 80 16.44 -0.31 -4.30
C GLN A 80 15.09 -0.67 -3.68
N ARG A 81 14.12 0.25 -3.73
CA ARG A 81 12.83 0.12 -3.06
C ARG A 81 11.70 0.31 -4.05
N ILE A 82 10.64 -0.49 -3.88
CA ILE A 82 9.43 -0.40 -4.68
C ILE A 82 8.24 -0.16 -3.75
N CYS A 83 7.45 0.86 -4.07
CA CYS A 83 6.09 1.02 -3.58
C CYS A 83 5.14 0.43 -4.64
N PHE A 84 4.58 -0.74 -4.36
CA PHE A 84 3.57 -1.36 -5.22
C PHE A 84 2.18 -0.92 -4.77
N THR A 85 1.52 -0.11 -5.60
CA THR A 85 0.31 0.65 -5.22
C THR A 85 -0.64 0.78 -6.41
N GLY A 86 -1.65 1.63 -6.29
CA GLY A 86 -2.42 2.16 -7.41
C GLY A 86 -3.77 1.51 -7.59
N GLY A 87 -4.84 2.31 -7.56
CA GLY A 87 -6.11 1.78 -7.12
C GLY A 87 -5.87 0.79 -5.97
N GLU A 88 -6.32 -0.46 -6.10
CA GLU A 88 -5.92 -1.54 -5.19
C GLU A 88 -4.88 -2.47 -5.86
N PRO A 89 -3.61 -2.52 -5.43
CA PRO A 89 -2.57 -3.30 -6.14
C PRO A 89 -2.84 -4.80 -6.17
N LEU A 90 -3.59 -5.34 -5.20
CA LEU A 90 -3.89 -6.76 -5.10
C LEU A 90 -5.15 -7.17 -5.89
N ILE A 91 -5.86 -6.22 -6.51
CA ILE A 91 -7.13 -6.47 -7.19
C ILE A 91 -6.99 -7.37 -8.41
N HIS A 92 -5.80 -7.41 -9.03
CA HIS A 92 -5.51 -8.21 -10.22
C HIS A 92 -5.05 -9.65 -9.91
N ARG A 93 -5.14 -10.08 -8.64
CA ARG A 93 -4.94 -11.47 -8.17
C ARG A 93 -3.67 -12.12 -8.72
N GLU A 94 -3.80 -13.13 -9.59
CA GLU A 94 -2.69 -13.89 -10.17
C GLU A 94 -1.69 -12.98 -10.89
N LYS A 95 -2.16 -11.90 -11.54
CA LYS A 95 -1.26 -10.94 -12.19
C LYS A 95 -0.45 -10.13 -11.18
N SER A 96 -1.08 -9.71 -10.07
CA SER A 96 -0.39 -9.04 -8.98
C SER A 96 0.66 -9.97 -8.34
N ALA A 97 0.30 -11.24 -8.12
CA ALA A 97 1.22 -12.27 -7.62
C ALA A 97 2.43 -12.49 -8.55
N ALA A 98 2.19 -12.61 -9.85
CA ALA A 98 3.24 -12.76 -10.85
C ALA A 98 4.16 -11.53 -10.91
N LEU A 99 3.60 -10.32 -10.83
CA LEU A 99 4.39 -9.09 -10.81
C LEU A 99 5.24 -8.98 -9.53
N LEU A 100 4.71 -9.35 -8.37
CA LEU A 100 5.48 -9.40 -7.11
C LEU A 100 6.69 -10.33 -7.23
N LEU A 101 6.51 -11.54 -7.78
CA LEU A 101 7.62 -12.47 -8.04
C LEU A 101 8.66 -11.84 -8.97
N ALA A 102 8.20 -11.18 -10.04
CA ALA A 102 9.09 -10.56 -11.01
C ALA A 102 9.90 -9.39 -10.44
N MET A 103 9.29 -8.58 -9.57
CA MET A 103 9.96 -7.48 -8.86
C MET A 103 10.95 -8.01 -7.80
N ALA A 104 10.60 -9.10 -7.10
CA ALA A 104 11.48 -9.70 -6.09
C ALA A 104 12.72 -10.37 -6.70
N ASP A 105 12.62 -10.86 -7.94
CA ASP A 105 13.72 -11.43 -8.74
C ASP A 105 14.76 -10.38 -9.18
N LEU A 106 14.50 -9.08 -8.97
CA LEU A 106 15.47 -8.03 -9.23
C LEU A 106 16.52 -7.96 -8.11
N ASP A 107 17.78 -8.22 -8.45
CA ASP A 107 18.90 -8.27 -7.49
C ASP A 107 19.13 -6.95 -6.73
N HIS A 108 18.92 -5.80 -7.40
CA HIS A 108 19.11 -4.49 -6.80
C HIS A 108 17.95 -4.06 -5.88
N ILE A 109 16.83 -4.79 -5.90
CA ILE A 109 15.67 -4.48 -5.06
C ILE A 109 15.81 -5.18 -3.70
N VAL A 110 15.67 -4.41 -2.63
CA VAL A 110 15.80 -4.85 -1.24
C VAL A 110 14.50 -4.71 -0.44
N ASP A 111 13.56 -3.88 -0.88
CA ASP A 111 12.25 -3.67 -0.23
C ASP A 111 11.16 -3.50 -1.30
N ILE A 112 10.07 -4.23 -1.14
CA ILE A 112 8.83 -4.14 -1.93
C ILE A 112 7.71 -4.00 -0.91
N HIS A 113 7.17 -2.81 -0.77
CA HIS A 113 6.05 -2.58 0.11
C HIS A 113 4.78 -2.35 -0.68
N ILE A 114 3.73 -3.04 -0.24
CA ILE A 114 2.45 -3.08 -0.93
C ILE A 114 1.48 -2.19 -0.17
N GLU A 115 1.09 -1.08 -0.76
CA GLU A 115 0.04 -0.23 -0.20
C GLU A 115 -1.34 -0.75 -0.61
N THR A 116 -1.96 -1.53 0.27
CA THR A 116 -3.27 -2.16 0.04
C THR A 116 -4.33 -1.59 0.98
N ASN A 117 -5.57 -1.52 0.50
CA ASN A 117 -6.67 -0.85 1.19
C ASN A 117 -7.38 -1.70 2.25
N GLY A 118 -6.88 -2.91 2.54
CA GLY A 118 -7.42 -3.78 3.59
C GLY A 118 -8.73 -4.51 3.25
N ALA A 119 -9.32 -4.30 2.06
CA ALA A 119 -10.55 -4.97 1.63
C ALA A 119 -10.33 -6.26 0.81
N ILE A 120 -9.08 -6.54 0.41
CA ILE A 120 -8.69 -7.78 -0.27
C ILE A 120 -8.13 -8.76 0.77
N ASP A 121 -8.52 -10.04 0.68
CA ASP A 121 -7.95 -11.11 1.49
C ASP A 121 -6.44 -11.27 1.22
N LEU A 122 -5.62 -11.07 2.25
CA LEU A 122 -4.17 -11.16 2.16
C LEU A 122 -3.64 -12.59 2.19
N GLN A 123 -4.43 -13.56 2.65
CA GLN A 123 -3.95 -14.93 2.87
C GLN A 123 -3.29 -15.57 1.63
N PRO A 124 -3.82 -15.45 0.40
CA PRO A 124 -3.16 -16.01 -0.79
C PRO A 124 -1.79 -15.38 -1.07
N PHE A 125 -1.63 -14.08 -0.81
CA PHE A 125 -0.37 -13.35 -0.99
C PHE A 125 0.62 -13.65 0.14
N GLU A 126 0.12 -13.89 1.36
CA GLU A 126 0.94 -14.32 2.47
C GLU A 126 1.50 -15.73 2.27
N GLN A 127 0.68 -16.65 1.75
CA GLN A 127 1.12 -17.98 1.32
C GLN A 127 2.18 -17.89 0.20
N LEU A 128 2.02 -16.96 -0.74
CA LEU A 128 3.01 -16.70 -1.79
C LEU A 128 4.33 -16.19 -1.19
N ARG A 129 4.27 -15.21 -0.28
CA ARG A 129 5.44 -14.68 0.44
C ARG A 129 6.20 -15.78 1.17
N ASN A 130 5.50 -16.63 1.92
CA ASN A 130 6.11 -17.70 2.71
C ASN A 130 6.66 -18.87 1.86
N SER A 131 6.22 -19.01 0.61
CA SER A 131 6.72 -20.05 -0.31
C SER A 131 7.92 -19.61 -1.15
N HIS A 132 8.30 -18.33 -1.12
CA HIS A 132 9.38 -17.79 -1.93
C HIS A 132 10.36 -16.98 -1.06
N HIS A 133 11.59 -17.48 -0.96
CA HIS A 133 12.63 -16.89 -0.11
C HIS A 133 12.86 -15.39 -0.35
N ASP A 134 12.89 -14.94 -1.61
CA ASP A 134 13.15 -13.54 -1.92
C ASP A 134 11.95 -12.64 -1.60
N LEU A 135 10.72 -13.14 -1.79
CA LEU A 135 9.53 -12.42 -1.32
C LEU A 135 9.52 -12.34 0.21
N GLN A 136 9.82 -13.43 0.91
CA GLN A 136 9.85 -13.42 2.37
C GLN A 136 10.80 -12.31 2.91
N LYS A 137 11.93 -12.09 2.23
CA LYS A 137 12.92 -11.08 2.61
C LYS A 137 12.56 -9.66 2.17
N LYS A 138 11.99 -9.50 0.98
CA LYS A 138 11.82 -8.18 0.35
C LYS A 138 10.40 -7.63 0.51
N MET A 139 9.38 -8.49 0.61
CA MET A 139 7.97 -8.09 0.55
C MET A 139 7.36 -7.81 1.93
N ARG A 140 6.69 -6.68 2.05
CA ARG A 140 5.86 -6.35 3.23
C ARG A 140 4.55 -5.67 2.84
N PHE A 141 3.52 -5.88 3.64
CA PHE A 141 2.24 -5.19 3.49
C PHE A 141 2.26 -3.87 4.24
N VAL A 142 1.69 -2.84 3.63
CA VAL A 142 1.21 -1.62 4.27
C VAL A 142 -0.31 -1.65 4.11
N MET A 143 -0.99 -2.26 5.08
CA MET A 143 -2.44 -2.40 5.08
C MET A 143 -3.08 -1.14 5.65
N ASP A 144 -3.74 -0.37 4.80
CA ASP A 144 -4.52 0.81 5.21
C ASP A 144 -5.94 0.39 5.59
N TYR A 145 -6.17 0.27 6.91
CA TYR A 145 -7.49 -0.01 7.45
C TYR A 145 -8.38 1.24 7.35
N LYS A 146 -9.40 1.16 6.50
CA LYS A 146 -10.31 2.27 6.22
C LYS A 146 -11.27 2.49 7.39
N LEU A 147 -11.16 3.67 8.01
CA LEU A 147 -12.00 4.12 9.13
C LEU A 147 -13.32 4.73 8.63
N PRO A 148 -14.34 4.94 9.49
CA PRO A 148 -15.68 5.34 9.05
C PRO A 148 -15.72 6.57 8.18
N ALA A 149 -14.92 7.61 8.46
CA ALA A 149 -15.02 8.82 7.66
C ALA A 149 -14.58 8.59 6.20
N SER A 150 -13.90 7.48 5.89
CA SER A 150 -13.57 7.11 4.51
C SER A 150 -14.80 6.72 3.70
N GLY A 151 -15.89 6.33 4.38
CA GLY A 151 -17.09 5.74 3.79
C GLY A 151 -16.99 4.26 3.46
N GLU A 152 -15.86 3.60 3.75
CA GLU A 152 -15.54 2.26 3.23
C GLU A 152 -15.19 1.23 4.32
N MET A 153 -15.40 1.55 5.60
CA MET A 153 -15.03 0.66 6.73
C MET A 153 -15.72 -0.71 6.65
N ASP A 154 -16.97 -0.76 6.20
CA ASP A 154 -17.75 -2.01 6.08
C ASP A 154 -17.16 -3.00 5.05
N ARG A 155 -16.16 -2.56 4.26
CA ARG A 155 -15.47 -3.38 3.26
C ARG A 155 -14.22 -4.06 3.81
N MET A 156 -13.78 -3.71 5.02
CA MET A 156 -12.53 -4.21 5.58
C MET A 156 -12.57 -5.71 5.84
N HIS A 157 -11.53 -6.43 5.41
CA HIS A 157 -11.40 -7.85 5.63
C HIS A 157 -10.66 -8.11 6.95
N MET A 158 -11.42 -8.26 8.04
CA MET A 158 -10.88 -8.33 9.41
C MET A 158 -9.91 -9.50 9.66
N ASP A 159 -9.98 -10.57 8.87
CA ASP A 159 -9.05 -11.69 9.00
C ASP A 159 -7.63 -11.32 8.56
N ASN A 160 -7.45 -10.23 7.80
CA ASN A 160 -6.13 -9.78 7.35
C ASN A 160 -5.19 -9.49 8.52
N PHE A 161 -5.69 -9.07 9.68
CA PHE A 161 -4.85 -8.86 10.87
C PHE A 161 -4.09 -10.11 11.32
N LYS A 162 -4.57 -11.33 10.98
CA LYS A 162 -3.92 -12.60 11.29
C LYS A 162 -2.77 -12.91 10.33
N GLU A 163 -2.80 -12.37 9.12
CA GLU A 163 -1.83 -12.62 8.06
C GLU A 163 -0.62 -11.67 8.15
N LEU A 164 -0.74 -10.59 8.92
CA LEU A 164 0.34 -9.62 9.11
C LEU A 164 1.45 -10.16 10.04
N GLN A 165 2.69 -9.86 9.65
CA GLN A 165 3.92 -10.17 10.37
C GLN A 165 4.59 -8.90 10.92
N HIS A 166 5.66 -9.06 11.69
CA HIS A 166 6.41 -7.96 12.30
C HIS A 166 6.99 -6.95 11.29
N GLN A 167 7.27 -7.38 10.05
CA GLN A 167 7.79 -6.51 8.98
C GLN A 167 6.71 -5.68 8.29
N ASP A 168 5.43 -5.98 8.54
CA ASP A 168 4.30 -5.31 7.92
C ASP A 168 3.88 -4.06 8.72
N GLU A 169 3.02 -3.26 8.10
CA GLU A 169 2.52 -2.00 8.65
C GLU A 169 0.99 -1.96 8.57
N ILE A 170 0.36 -1.46 9.63
CA ILE A 170 -1.07 -1.17 9.68
C ILE A 170 -1.22 0.34 9.71
N LYS A 171 -1.72 0.90 8.61
CA LYS A 171 -1.96 2.32 8.46
C LYS A 171 -3.41 2.64 8.82
N PHE A 172 -3.60 3.66 9.64
CA PHE A 172 -4.91 4.23 9.99
C PHE A 172 -4.93 5.69 9.57
N VAL A 173 -5.73 6.03 8.55
CA VAL A 173 -5.93 7.42 8.12
C VAL A 173 -7.13 8.01 8.86
N VAL A 174 -6.84 8.82 9.87
CA VAL A 174 -7.81 9.34 10.84
C VAL A 174 -8.37 10.68 10.37
N GLY A 175 -9.67 10.73 10.08
CA GLY A 175 -10.36 11.94 9.65
C GLY A 175 -11.16 12.65 10.76
N SER A 176 -11.36 12.00 11.92
CA SER A 176 -12.14 12.56 13.03
C SER A 176 -11.70 11.99 14.39
N GLU A 177 -12.15 12.57 15.50
CA GLU A 177 -11.93 11.96 16.82
C GLU A 177 -12.64 10.60 16.95
N ASN A 178 -13.80 10.44 16.30
CA ASN A 178 -14.52 9.16 16.25
C ASN A 178 -13.70 8.07 15.53
N ASP A 179 -13.04 8.41 14.42
CA ASP A 179 -12.10 7.52 13.73
C ASP A 179 -10.96 7.10 14.66
N PHE A 180 -10.45 8.01 15.50
CA PHE A 180 -9.41 7.69 16.47
C PHE A 180 -9.91 6.76 17.58
N GLU A 181 -11.13 6.99 18.09
CA GLU A 181 -11.77 6.08 19.06
C GLU A 181 -11.94 4.66 18.48
N ILE A 182 -12.37 4.55 17.23
CA ILE A 182 -12.51 3.27 16.52
C ILE A 182 -11.15 2.64 16.24
N THR A 183 -10.12 3.44 15.92
CA THR A 183 -8.74 2.95 15.79
C THR A 183 -8.31 2.24 17.07
N LYS A 184 -8.56 2.83 18.26
CA LYS A 184 -8.25 2.17 19.54
C LYS A 184 -9.01 0.86 19.70
N GLN A 185 -10.30 0.84 19.35
CA GLN A 185 -11.11 -0.38 19.44
C GLN A 185 -10.54 -1.48 18.53
N VAL A 186 -10.34 -1.19 17.25
CA VAL A 186 -9.80 -2.14 16.26
C VAL A 186 -8.44 -2.68 16.70
N VAL A 187 -7.56 -1.79 17.17
CA VAL A 187 -6.25 -2.20 17.69
C VAL A 187 -6.40 -3.10 18.91
N SER A 188 -7.29 -2.77 19.86
CA SER A 188 -7.47 -3.59 21.07
C SER A 188 -8.01 -5.00 20.77
N GLU A 189 -8.86 -5.14 19.75
CA GLU A 189 -9.54 -6.40 19.44
C GLU A 189 -8.72 -7.27 18.48
N HIS A 190 -8.11 -6.66 17.47
CA HIS A 190 -7.57 -7.35 16.30
C HIS A 190 -6.05 -7.28 16.14
N TYR A 191 -5.36 -6.31 16.75
CA TYR A 191 -3.91 -6.18 16.58
C TYR A 191 -3.17 -7.44 17.05
N ARG A 192 -2.19 -7.87 16.24
CA ARG A 192 -1.33 -9.03 16.52
C ARG A 192 0.13 -8.71 16.24
N ASN A 193 0.44 -8.22 15.04
CA ASN A 193 1.78 -7.88 14.58
C ASN A 193 1.77 -6.62 13.71
N GLY A 194 2.96 -6.17 13.35
CA GLY A 194 3.19 -5.05 12.43
C GLY A 194 3.32 -3.71 13.15
N GLN A 195 3.90 -2.75 12.45
CA GLN A 195 4.02 -1.37 12.89
C GLN A 195 2.66 -0.66 12.76
N ILE A 196 2.14 -0.07 13.83
CA ILE A 196 0.97 0.80 13.74
C ILE A 196 1.43 2.19 13.30
N SER A 197 0.86 2.68 12.21
CA SER A 197 1.05 4.05 11.73
C SER A 197 -0.28 4.79 11.69
N VAL A 198 -0.31 6.00 12.25
CA VAL A 198 -1.50 6.83 12.26
C VAL A 198 -1.23 8.11 11.50
N SER A 199 -2.04 8.34 10.47
CA SER A 199 -1.93 9.47 9.54
C SER A 199 -3.16 10.35 9.63
N PRO A 200 -3.04 11.69 9.51
CA PRO A 200 -4.20 12.57 9.46
C PRO A 200 -4.81 12.62 8.06
N VAL A 201 -6.15 12.72 7.97
CA VAL A 201 -6.79 13.40 6.84
C VAL A 201 -6.56 14.89 7.02
N TRP A 202 -5.76 15.52 6.17
CA TRP A 202 -5.26 16.88 6.39
C TRP A 202 -6.37 17.93 6.54
N GLU A 203 -7.45 17.74 5.78
CA GLU A 203 -8.57 18.67 5.68
C GLU A 203 -9.47 18.65 6.94
N SER A 204 -9.55 17.51 7.63
CA SER A 204 -10.50 17.30 8.74
C SER A 204 -9.85 16.93 10.07
N MET A 205 -8.60 16.46 10.06
CA MET A 205 -7.82 16.11 11.25
C MET A 205 -6.47 16.84 11.24
N PRO A 206 -6.36 18.03 11.86
CA PRO A 206 -5.10 18.74 11.93
C PRO A 206 -3.99 17.89 12.58
N PRO A 207 -2.76 17.85 12.02
CA PRO A 207 -1.68 17.01 12.56
C PRO A 207 -1.41 17.20 14.06
N ARG A 208 -1.47 18.45 14.53
CA ARG A 208 -1.34 18.76 15.96
C ARG A 208 -2.40 18.04 16.80
N ARG A 209 -3.66 18.03 16.34
CA ARG A 209 -4.75 17.39 17.07
C ARG A 209 -4.54 15.88 17.16
N LEU A 210 -4.11 15.25 16.06
CA LEU A 210 -3.80 13.83 16.04
C LEU A 210 -2.65 13.48 17.00
N VAL A 211 -1.61 14.31 17.06
CA VAL A 211 -0.51 14.15 18.03
C VAL A 211 -1.02 14.23 19.47
N GLU A 212 -1.88 15.21 19.79
CA GLU A 212 -2.47 15.33 21.12
C GLU A 212 -3.29 14.08 21.50
N LEU A 213 -4.04 13.51 20.55
CA LEU A 213 -4.81 12.28 20.76
C LEU A 213 -3.90 11.06 21.01
N LEU A 214 -2.84 10.90 20.21
CA LEU A 214 -1.86 9.82 20.36
C LEU A 214 -1.12 9.89 21.71
N LEU A 215 -0.68 11.08 22.12
CA LEU A 215 0.01 11.27 23.40
C LEU A 215 -0.91 11.02 24.60
N LYS A 216 -2.19 11.41 24.49
CA LYS A 216 -3.18 11.19 25.55
C LYS A 216 -3.64 9.73 25.63
N ASN A 217 -3.70 9.03 24.51
CA ASN A 217 -4.20 7.66 24.41
C ASN A 217 -3.19 6.80 23.61
N PRO A 218 -2.09 6.36 24.22
CA PRO A 218 -1.05 5.63 23.51
C PRO A 218 -1.57 4.30 22.96
N LEU A 219 -1.20 4.02 21.71
CA LEU A 219 -1.42 2.75 21.03
C LEU A 219 -0.11 1.93 21.03
N PRO A 220 -0.16 0.58 20.97
CA PRO A 220 1.03 -0.27 20.97
C PRO A 220 2.01 0.10 19.86
N ASN A 221 3.20 0.55 20.25
CA ASN A 221 4.28 0.96 19.35
C ASN A 221 3.81 1.87 18.19
N ALA A 222 2.77 2.70 18.38
CA ALA A 222 2.24 3.48 17.27
C ALA A 222 3.15 4.67 16.93
N LYS A 223 3.33 4.92 15.63
CA LYS A 223 4.02 6.09 15.11
C LYS A 223 3.05 7.03 14.41
N LEU A 224 3.33 8.33 14.51
CA LEU A 224 2.74 9.30 13.60
C LEU A 224 3.36 9.10 12.21
N SER A 225 2.53 9.06 11.17
CA SER A 225 2.95 9.07 9.77
C SER A 225 2.36 10.31 9.10
N LEU A 226 3.21 11.28 8.78
CA LEU A 226 2.79 12.45 8.00
C LEU A 226 3.05 12.18 6.53
N GLN A 227 2.19 12.72 5.67
CA GLN A 227 2.33 12.63 4.22
C GLN A 227 3.37 13.66 3.75
N LEU A 228 4.65 13.27 3.69
CA LEU A 228 5.74 14.20 3.34
C LEU A 228 5.54 14.84 1.97
N HIS A 229 4.96 14.09 1.03
CA HIS A 229 4.70 14.59 -0.32
C HIS A 229 3.79 15.83 -0.35
N LYS A 230 2.84 15.95 0.59
CA LYS A 230 1.98 17.14 0.71
C LYS A 230 2.70 18.39 1.23
N VAL A 231 3.90 18.21 1.79
CA VAL A 231 4.76 19.31 2.25
C VAL A 231 5.77 19.71 1.18
N ILE A 232 6.22 18.74 0.38
CA ILE A 232 7.28 18.95 -0.62
C ILE A 232 6.71 19.49 -1.93
N TRP A 233 5.62 18.92 -2.44
CA TRP A 233 5.07 19.23 -3.76
C TRP A 233 3.72 19.91 -3.66
N HIS A 234 3.34 20.62 -4.73
CA HIS A 234 1.99 21.17 -4.82
C HIS A 234 0.95 20.04 -4.89
N PRO A 235 -0.24 20.17 -4.26
CA PRO A 235 -1.25 19.10 -4.22
C PRO A 235 -1.77 18.60 -5.59
N GLU A 236 -1.52 19.35 -6.66
CA GLU A 236 -1.92 18.98 -8.02
C GLU A 236 -0.80 18.33 -8.85
N GLU A 237 0.44 18.31 -8.34
CA GLU A 237 1.56 17.65 -9.01
C GLU A 237 1.40 16.11 -8.99
N ARG A 238 1.73 15.47 -10.10
CA ARG A 238 1.68 14.01 -10.30
C ARG A 238 3.05 13.49 -10.68
N GLY A 239 3.31 12.21 -10.42
CA GLY A 239 4.61 11.60 -10.70
C GLY A 239 5.75 12.21 -9.88
N VAL A 240 5.41 12.72 -8.70
CA VAL A 240 6.29 13.35 -7.72
C VAL A 240 6.21 12.64 -6.39
#